data_AF-A0A811KCI7-F1
#
_entry.id   AF-A0A811KCI7-F1
#
_cell.length_a   1.000
_cell.length_b   1.000
_cell.length_c   1.000
_cell.angle_alpha   90.00
_cell.angle_beta   90.00
_cell.angle_gamma   90.00
#
_symmetry.space_group_name_H-M   'P 1'
#
loop_
_entity.id
_entity.type
_entity.pdbx_description
1 polymer ?
#
loop_
_entity_poly.entity_id
_entity_poly.type
_entity_poly.pdbx_seq_one_letter_code
_entity_poly.pdbx_strand_id
1 'polypeptide(L)'
;MSTATLLPNYGRVIGRLRSTIRKLNHDPELLQKYDAIFKEQLTLEIIEEAPKIPGGPIHLIPHQAVVTPQKTTTKVRIVFDASCPTSNGKSLNDHLFRGPVMLPDLLGMLLRFRATPIPLLADVEKAFLQLTLDKRDRDVTRFLWLKDLSKPPEPDNIITYRFRRVCFGVVSSPFLLAACIDHHLLNYPHPLAKNMRRNPYVDNILIENDTPQDAIEAYSTSKSIFQEAKMNLREYQTNDSTVNEFLRTKGEITPEKTKVLGVTWIPAADTITLPS
;
A
#
# COMPACT_ATOMS: atom_id res chain seq x y z
N MET A 1 -15.82 29.07 26.92
CA MET A 1 -16.42 27.96 26.16
C MET A 1 -16.13 28.20 24.68
N SER A 2 -15.08 27.59 24.14
CA SER A 2 -14.66 27.79 22.74
C SER A 2 -15.53 26.89 21.86
N THR A 3 -16.45 27.47 21.11
CA THR A 3 -17.21 26.78 20.06
C THR A 3 -16.22 26.19 19.07
N ALA A 4 -16.11 24.86 19.09
CA ALA A 4 -15.31 24.10 18.15
C ALA A 4 -15.78 24.42 16.73
N THR A 5 -14.94 25.09 15.96
CA THR A 5 -15.13 25.24 14.52
C THR A 5 -15.15 23.83 13.93
N LEU A 6 -16.35 23.28 13.74
CA LEU A 6 -16.54 21.95 13.17
C LEU A 6 -15.83 21.91 11.82
N LEU A 7 -14.96 20.92 11.65
CA LEU A 7 -14.22 20.72 10.41
C LEU A 7 -15.19 20.64 9.23
N PRO A 8 -14.84 21.16 8.04
CA PRO A 8 -15.78 21.30 6.91
C PRO A 8 -16.50 20.01 6.51
N ASN A 9 -15.98 18.84 6.88
CA ASN A 9 -16.54 17.53 6.58
C ASN A 9 -16.87 16.64 7.81
N TYR A 10 -16.77 17.15 9.05
CA TYR A 10 -16.99 16.32 10.26
C TYR A 10 -18.35 15.62 10.25
N GLY A 11 -19.45 16.36 9.99
CA GLY A 11 -20.81 15.82 9.98
C GLY A 11 -21.01 14.64 9.02
N ARG A 12 -20.36 14.69 7.85
CA ARG A 12 -20.40 13.60 6.86
C ARG A 12 -19.59 12.38 7.33
N VAL A 13 -18.41 12.61 7.90
CA VAL A 13 -17.53 11.54 8.37
C VAL A 13 -18.12 10.83 9.59
N ILE A 14 -18.69 11.56 10.56
CA ILE A 14 -19.36 10.92 11.71
C ILE A 14 -20.60 10.13 11.30
N GLY A 15 -21.36 10.62 10.31
CA GLY A 15 -22.48 9.86 9.73
C GLY A 15 -22.01 8.54 9.11
N ARG A 16 -20.89 8.57 8.38
CA ARG A 16 -20.27 7.35 7.83
C ARG A 16 -19.73 6.43 8.93
N LEU A 17 -19.05 6.94 9.95
CA LEU A 17 -18.60 6.13 11.08
C LEU A 17 -19.78 5.44 11.77
N ARG A 18 -20.87 6.17 12.04
CA ARG A 18 -22.12 5.60 12.59
C ARG A 18 -22.65 4.45 11.75
N SER A 19 -22.67 4.61 10.42
CA SER A 19 -23.07 3.53 9.52
C SER A 19 -22.09 2.36 9.54
N THR A 20 -20.79 2.61 9.60
CA THR A 20 -19.75 1.58 9.67
C THR A 20 -19.90 0.78 10.97
N ILE A 21 -20.00 1.44 12.12
CA ILE A 21 -20.21 0.78 13.41
C ILE A 21 -21.51 -0.02 13.44
N ARG A 22 -22.62 0.52 12.92
CA ARG A 22 -23.87 -0.25 12.82
C ARG A 22 -23.69 -1.55 12.05
N LYS A 23 -22.99 -1.52 10.91
CA LYS A 23 -22.69 -2.72 10.12
C LYS A 23 -21.77 -3.69 10.86
N LEU A 24 -20.71 -3.18 11.49
CA LEU A 24 -19.76 -3.99 12.25
C LEU A 24 -20.39 -4.62 13.50
N ASN A 25 -21.37 -3.98 14.14
CA ASN A 25 -22.07 -4.55 15.29
C ASN A 25 -22.92 -5.79 14.95
N HIS A 26 -23.26 -6.00 13.67
CA HIS A 26 -23.88 -7.25 13.23
C HIS A 26 -22.89 -8.42 13.12
N ASP A 27 -21.58 -8.15 13.17
CA ASP A 27 -20.51 -9.16 13.11
C ASP A 27 -19.42 -8.81 14.15
N PRO A 28 -19.56 -9.30 15.39
CA PRO A 28 -18.61 -8.99 16.48
C PRO A 28 -17.18 -9.40 16.18
N GLU A 29 -16.97 -10.48 15.42
CA GLU A 29 -15.63 -10.94 15.03
C GLU A 29 -14.98 -9.95 14.06
N LEU A 30 -15.74 -9.45 13.08
CA LEU A 30 -15.28 -8.42 12.16
C LEU A 30 -14.99 -7.10 12.88
N LEU A 31 -15.83 -6.69 13.85
CA LEU A 31 -15.58 -5.50 14.66
C LEU A 31 -14.25 -5.60 15.43
N GLN A 32 -13.99 -6.75 16.08
CA GLN A 32 -12.73 -6.98 16.80
C GLN A 32 -11.52 -6.96 15.86
N LYS A 33 -11.63 -7.60 14.69
CA LYS A 33 -10.56 -7.56 13.67
C LYS A 33 -10.31 -6.12 13.18
N TYR A 34 -11.37 -5.34 12.99
CA TYR A 34 -11.26 -3.94 12.57
C TYR A 34 -10.46 -3.11 13.58
N ASP A 35 -10.80 -3.24 14.86
CA ASP A 35 -10.13 -2.55 15.96
C ASP A 35 -8.68 -3.03 16.14
N ALA A 36 -8.44 -4.35 16.00
CA ALA A 36 -7.10 -4.93 16.06
C ALA A 36 -6.17 -4.36 14.98
N ILE A 37 -6.68 -4.11 13.76
CA ILE A 37 -5.91 -3.47 12.69
C ILE A 37 -5.46 -2.06 13.10
N PHE A 38 -6.31 -1.25 13.71
CA PHE A 38 -5.91 0.09 14.17
C PHE A 38 -4.93 0.03 15.35
N LYS A 39 -5.12 -0.90 16.29
CA LYS A 39 -4.16 -1.14 17.38
C LYS A 39 -2.78 -1.56 16.86
N GLU A 40 -2.74 -2.47 15.87
CA GLU A 40 -1.50 -2.87 15.21
C GLU A 40 -0.85 -1.66 14.51
N GLN A 41 -1.63 -0.85 13.79
CA GLN A 41 -1.12 0.35 13.11
C GLN A 41 -0.59 1.41 14.08
N LEU A 42 -1.15 1.52 15.29
CA LEU A 42 -0.60 2.37 16.36
C LEU A 42 0.75 1.86 16.84
N THR A 43 0.85 0.55 17.13
CA THR A 43 2.10 -0.09 17.56
C THR A 43 3.21 0.03 16.51
N LEU A 44 2.86 -0.06 15.23
CA LEU A 44 3.79 0.09 14.10
C LEU A 44 4.08 1.56 13.73
N GLU A 45 3.56 2.52 14.49
CA GLU A 45 3.66 3.96 14.20
C GLU A 45 3.22 4.34 12.77
N ILE A 46 2.25 3.61 12.21
CA ILE A 46 1.61 3.93 10.93
C ILE A 46 0.61 5.08 11.13
N ILE A 47 -0.12 5.04 12.24
CA ILE A 47 -1.05 6.08 12.69
C ILE A 47 -0.65 6.57 14.08
N GLU A 48 -1.12 7.75 14.44
CA GLU A 48 -1.00 8.32 15.79
C GLU A 48 -2.28 9.05 16.18
N GLU A 49 -2.52 9.25 17.47
CA GLU A 49 -3.58 10.14 17.94
C GLU A 49 -3.32 11.55 17.41
N ALA A 50 -4.35 12.17 16.83
CA ALA A 50 -4.23 13.50 16.27
C ALA A 50 -4.11 14.53 17.41
N PRO A 51 -3.20 15.52 17.31
CA PRO A 51 -3.06 16.53 18.32
C PRO A 51 -4.32 17.40 18.40
N LYS A 52 -4.66 17.82 19.63
CA LYS A 52 -5.79 18.73 19.89
C LYS A 52 -5.66 20.03 19.10
N ILE A 53 -4.44 20.55 19.01
CA ILE A 53 -4.10 21.73 18.22
C ILE A 53 -3.47 21.25 16.91
N PRO A 54 -4.10 21.51 15.75
CA PRO A 54 -3.51 21.14 14.47
C PRO A 54 -2.30 22.00 14.13
N GLY A 55 -1.37 21.41 13.37
CA GLY A 55 -0.21 22.12 12.81
C GLY A 55 -0.47 22.75 11.44
N GLY A 56 -1.67 22.55 10.87
CA GLY A 56 -2.01 22.99 9.51
C GLY A 56 -3.47 22.70 9.15
N PRO A 57 -3.81 22.68 7.84
CA PRO A 57 -5.13 22.31 7.37
C PRO A 57 -5.54 20.92 7.87
N ILE A 58 -6.81 20.77 8.22
CA ILE A 58 -7.35 19.48 8.66
C ILE A 58 -8.33 18.95 7.61
N HIS A 59 -8.25 17.64 7.36
CA HIS A 59 -9.25 16.90 6.61
C HIS A 59 -9.50 15.54 7.25
N LEU A 60 -10.77 15.15 7.37
CA LEU A 60 -11.17 13.84 7.88
C LEU A 60 -11.47 12.87 6.74
N ILE A 61 -10.83 11.71 6.72
CA ILE A 61 -11.01 10.67 5.71
C ILE A 61 -11.92 9.59 6.29
N PRO A 62 -13.11 9.36 5.72
CA PRO A 62 -13.96 8.25 6.14
C PRO A 62 -13.34 6.90 5.72
N HIS A 63 -13.68 5.85 6.47
CA HIS A 63 -13.18 4.51 6.20
C HIS A 63 -14.27 3.44 6.31
N GLN A 64 -14.04 2.31 5.64
CA GLN A 64 -14.95 1.17 5.62
C GLN A 64 -14.20 -0.16 5.51
N ALA A 65 -14.85 -1.25 5.92
CA ALA A 65 -14.30 -2.59 5.77
C ALA A 65 -14.52 -3.07 4.33
N VAL A 66 -13.49 -3.66 3.74
CA VAL A 66 -13.60 -4.48 2.54
C VAL A 66 -13.21 -5.90 2.94
N VAL A 67 -14.18 -6.81 2.89
CA VAL A 67 -13.98 -8.23 3.18
C VAL A 67 -13.78 -8.95 1.87
N THR A 68 -12.65 -9.64 1.73
CA THR A 68 -12.35 -10.49 0.57
C THR A 68 -12.16 -11.92 1.04
N PRO A 69 -13.24 -12.71 1.21
CA PRO A 69 -13.20 -14.06 1.79
C PRO A 69 -12.27 -15.02 1.05
N GLN A 70 -12.08 -14.79 -0.26
CA GLN A 70 -11.30 -15.66 -1.14
C GLN A 70 -9.78 -15.45 -1.03
N LYS A 71 -9.29 -14.45 -0.27
CA LYS A 71 -7.85 -14.22 -0.09
C LYS A 71 -7.31 -15.04 1.10
N THR A 72 -6.19 -15.71 0.87
CA THR A 72 -5.50 -16.57 1.86
C THR A 72 -4.87 -15.77 3.00
N THR A 73 -4.33 -14.58 2.73
CA THR A 73 -3.45 -13.84 3.67
C THR A 73 -4.13 -12.71 4.44
N THR A 74 -5.07 -11.96 3.85
CA THR A 74 -5.75 -10.84 4.53
C THR A 74 -7.22 -10.79 4.14
N LYS A 75 -8.07 -11.38 4.98
CA LYS A 75 -9.52 -11.49 4.74
C LYS A 75 -10.28 -10.16 4.94
N VAL A 76 -9.72 -9.24 5.72
CA VAL A 76 -10.33 -7.93 6.04
C VAL A 76 -9.32 -6.81 5.79
N ARG A 77 -9.71 -5.81 5.00
CA ARG A 77 -8.92 -4.60 4.76
C ARG A 77 -9.74 -3.36 5.11
N ILE A 78 -9.09 -2.35 5.68
CA ILE A 78 -9.69 -1.04 5.92
C ILE A 78 -9.34 -0.13 4.74
N VAL A 79 -10.36 0.38 4.06
CA VAL A 79 -10.19 1.31 2.94
C VAL A 79 -10.59 2.70 3.37
N PHE A 80 -9.71 3.66 3.10
CA PHE A 80 -9.89 5.08 3.36
C PHE A 80 -10.33 5.78 2.06
N ASP A 81 -11.42 6.54 2.14
CA ASP A 81 -12.03 7.21 0.97
C ASP A 81 -11.67 8.70 0.97
N ALA A 82 -10.46 9.01 0.49
CA ALA A 82 -9.99 10.39 0.31
C ALA A 82 -10.65 11.11 -0.87
N SER A 83 -11.48 10.40 -1.66
CA SER A 83 -12.31 10.97 -2.72
C SER A 83 -13.70 11.37 -2.22
N CYS A 84 -13.99 11.19 -0.93
CA CYS A 84 -15.25 11.62 -0.34
C CYS A 84 -15.36 13.16 -0.39
N PRO A 85 -16.38 13.73 -1.09
CA PRO A 85 -16.52 15.18 -1.18
C PRO A 85 -16.83 15.78 0.18
N THR A 86 -16.39 17.02 0.42
CA THR A 86 -16.84 17.81 1.57
C THR A 86 -18.11 18.60 1.23
N SER A 87 -18.54 19.48 2.13
CA SER A 87 -19.70 20.37 1.93
C SER A 87 -19.56 21.28 0.71
N ASN A 88 -18.33 21.60 0.29
CA ASN A 88 -18.06 22.40 -0.91
C ASN A 88 -18.00 21.58 -2.22
N GLY A 89 -18.32 20.28 -2.18
CA GLY A 89 -18.30 19.40 -3.34
C GLY A 89 -16.92 18.93 -3.80
N LYS A 90 -15.83 19.35 -3.13
CA LYS A 90 -14.46 18.92 -3.38
C LYS A 90 -13.98 17.94 -2.30
N SER A 91 -13.22 16.93 -2.71
CA SER A 91 -12.59 15.91 -1.86
C SER A 91 -11.15 16.28 -1.50
N LEU A 92 -10.48 15.49 -0.65
CA LEU A 92 -9.05 15.68 -0.40
C LEU A 92 -8.25 15.50 -1.70
N ASN A 93 -8.58 14.48 -2.48
CA ASN A 93 -7.91 14.18 -3.75
C ASN A 93 -8.05 15.31 -4.79
N ASP A 94 -9.11 16.13 -4.73
CA ASP A 94 -9.26 17.30 -5.60
C ASP A 94 -8.31 18.46 -5.23
N HIS A 95 -7.83 18.51 -3.99
CA HIS A 95 -6.91 19.56 -3.52
C HIS A 95 -5.45 19.12 -3.57
N LEU A 96 -5.18 17.83 -3.68
CA LEU A 96 -3.82 17.30 -3.70
C LEU A 96 -3.27 17.22 -5.12
N PHE A 97 -2.02 17.63 -5.27
CA PHE A 97 -1.30 17.40 -6.51
C PHE A 97 -1.00 15.92 -6.67
N ARG A 98 -1.55 15.28 -7.70
CA ARG A 98 -1.34 13.84 -7.99
C ARG A 98 0.12 13.46 -8.20
N GLY A 99 0.95 14.41 -8.67
CA GLY A 99 2.28 14.11 -9.17
C GLY A 99 2.25 13.59 -10.62
N PRO A 100 3.40 13.60 -11.31
CA PRO A 100 3.54 12.98 -12.62
C PRO A 100 3.28 11.48 -12.54
N VAL A 101 2.72 10.92 -13.61
CA VAL A 101 2.56 9.47 -13.74
C VAL A 101 3.94 8.87 -13.99
N MET A 102 4.50 8.22 -12.97
CA MET A 102 5.79 7.50 -13.04
C MET A 102 5.62 6.02 -13.37
N LEU A 103 4.44 5.62 -13.87
CA LEU A 103 4.24 4.26 -14.35
C LEU A 103 5.02 4.10 -15.66
N PRO A 104 5.94 3.13 -15.76
CA PRO A 104 6.53 2.78 -17.05
C PRO A 104 5.44 2.27 -17.99
N ASP A 105 5.70 2.38 -19.29
CA ASP A 105 4.81 1.85 -20.32
C ASP A 105 4.51 0.37 -20.06
N LEU A 106 3.24 0.06 -19.82
CA LEU A 106 2.77 -1.27 -19.46
C LEU A 106 3.11 -2.28 -20.55
N LEU A 107 2.96 -1.86 -21.83
CA LEU A 107 3.32 -2.68 -22.97
C LEU A 107 4.83 -2.91 -23.00
N GLY A 108 5.62 -1.84 -22.88
CA GLY A 108 7.07 -1.94 -22.79
C GLY A 108 7.56 -2.84 -21.66
N MET A 109 6.90 -2.83 -20.49
CA MET A 109 7.24 -3.72 -19.39
C MET A 109 6.85 -5.17 -19.67
N LEU A 110 5.66 -5.42 -20.24
CA LEU A 110 5.26 -6.76 -20.67
C LEU A 110 6.23 -7.32 -21.72
N LEU A 111 6.66 -6.50 -22.67
CA LEU A 111 7.64 -6.89 -23.68
C LEU A 111 9.00 -7.21 -23.06
N ARG A 112 9.50 -6.38 -22.13
CA ARG A 112 10.74 -6.67 -21.39
C ARG A 112 10.63 -7.96 -20.58
N PHE A 113 9.56 -8.10 -19.80
CA PHE A 113 9.26 -9.32 -19.06
C PHE A 113 9.30 -10.57 -19.95
N ARG A 114 8.71 -10.49 -21.15
CA ARG A 114 8.70 -11.60 -22.12
C ARG A 114 10.04 -11.83 -22.83
N ALA A 115 10.86 -10.79 -22.97
CA ALA A 115 12.16 -10.88 -23.61
C ALA A 115 13.25 -11.36 -22.64
N THR A 116 13.06 -11.17 -21.33
CA THR A 116 13.96 -11.69 -20.31
C THR A 116 13.88 -13.21 -20.24
N PRO A 117 14.99 -13.96 -20.39
CA PRO A 117 14.99 -15.41 -20.26
C PRO A 117 14.55 -15.90 -18.87
N ILE A 118 15.06 -15.26 -17.82
CA ILE A 118 14.78 -15.61 -16.42
C ILE A 118 14.32 -14.35 -15.66
N PRO A 119 13.05 -13.94 -15.82
CA PRO A 119 12.52 -12.82 -15.07
C PRO A 119 12.41 -13.20 -13.60
N LEU A 120 12.79 -12.25 -12.73
CA LEU A 120 12.59 -12.34 -11.30
C LEU A 120 11.67 -11.20 -10.87
N LEU A 121 10.43 -11.55 -10.50
CA LEU A 121 9.43 -10.61 -10.01
C LEU A 121 9.41 -10.63 -8.49
N ALA A 122 9.36 -9.46 -7.85
CA ALA A 122 9.25 -9.34 -6.39
C ALA A 122 8.24 -8.27 -5.99
N ASP A 123 7.51 -8.53 -4.90
CA ASP A 123 6.59 -7.59 -4.21
C ASP A 123 7.38 -6.74 -3.19
N VAL A 124 7.16 -5.43 -3.20
CA VAL A 124 7.63 -4.50 -2.17
C VAL A 124 6.61 -4.50 -1.03
N GLU A 125 6.94 -5.20 0.04
CA GLU A 125 6.02 -5.38 1.16
C GLU A 125 5.58 -4.04 1.77
N LYS A 126 4.25 -3.83 1.79
CA LYS A 126 3.62 -2.67 2.46
C LYS A 126 4.28 -1.34 2.03
N ALA A 127 4.67 -1.23 0.75
CA ALA A 127 5.53 -0.19 0.23
C ALA A 127 5.17 1.25 0.66
N PHE A 128 3.89 1.63 0.56
CA PHE A 128 3.42 2.97 0.98
C PHE A 128 3.64 3.24 2.48
N LEU A 129 3.49 2.22 3.32
CA LEU A 129 3.64 2.35 4.77
C LEU A 129 5.10 2.54 5.20
N GLN A 130 6.06 2.29 4.31
CA GLN A 130 7.48 2.59 4.57
C GLN A 130 7.77 4.09 4.47
N LEU A 131 6.96 4.85 3.72
CA LEU A 131 7.15 6.29 3.55
C LEU A 131 6.52 7.09 4.68
N THR A 132 7.29 7.98 5.30
CA THR A 132 6.81 8.90 6.34
C THR A 132 6.24 10.17 5.72
N LEU A 133 5.07 10.59 6.21
CA LEU A 133 4.50 11.91 5.91
C LEU A 133 5.19 12.99 6.75
N ASP A 134 5.48 14.12 6.09
CA ASP A 134 5.88 15.34 6.76
C ASP A 134 4.84 15.71 7.83
N LYS A 135 5.29 16.16 9.00
CA LYS A 135 4.42 16.49 10.13
C LYS A 135 3.34 17.52 9.76
N ARG A 136 3.63 18.40 8.80
CA ARG A 136 2.71 19.44 8.32
C ARG A 136 1.53 18.87 7.53
N ASP A 137 1.71 17.72 6.89
CA ASP A 137 0.71 17.11 6.01
C ASP A 137 -0.13 16.03 6.72
N ARG A 138 0.25 15.62 7.93
CA ARG A 138 -0.48 14.55 8.66
C ARG A 138 -1.92 14.93 8.97
N ASP A 139 -2.19 16.21 9.24
CA ASP A 139 -3.52 16.67 9.66
C ASP A 139 -4.57 16.62 8.53
N VAL A 140 -4.18 16.52 7.26
CA VAL A 140 -5.11 16.24 6.16
C VAL A 140 -5.46 14.76 6.01
N THR A 141 -4.92 13.89 6.87
CA THR A 141 -5.16 12.44 6.86
C THR A 141 -5.87 11.94 8.13
N ARG A 142 -6.60 12.82 8.83
CA ARG A 142 -7.28 12.45 10.07
C ARG A 142 -8.43 11.49 9.81
N PHE A 143 -8.79 10.65 10.77
CA PHE A 143 -9.98 9.81 10.73
C PHE A 143 -10.52 9.54 12.13
N LEU A 144 -11.78 9.12 12.22
CA LEU A 144 -12.49 8.93 13.49
C LEU A 144 -12.60 7.46 13.84
N TRP A 145 -12.38 7.09 15.09
CA TRP A 145 -12.66 5.76 15.62
C TRP A 145 -13.28 5.83 17.02
N LEU A 146 -13.52 4.67 17.64
CA LEU A 146 -14.05 4.56 19.00
C LEU A 146 -12.94 4.35 20.03
N LYS A 147 -13.10 4.93 21.22
CA LYS A 147 -12.27 4.61 22.40
C LYS A 147 -12.69 3.29 23.02
N ASP A 148 -14.00 3.05 23.07
CA ASP A 148 -14.64 1.88 23.63
C ASP A 148 -15.66 1.32 22.64
N LEU A 149 -15.43 0.07 22.19
CA LEU A 149 -16.28 -0.61 21.21
C LEU A 149 -17.67 -0.98 21.75
N SER A 150 -17.84 -1.00 23.07
CA SER A 150 -19.14 -1.30 23.71
C SER A 150 -20.08 -0.09 23.73
N LYS A 151 -19.55 1.11 23.47
CA LYS A 151 -20.28 2.37 23.53
C LYS A 151 -20.61 2.90 22.13
N PRO A 152 -21.71 3.66 21.98
CA PRO A 152 -22.06 4.26 20.70
C PRO A 152 -21.02 5.29 20.23
N PRO A 153 -20.99 5.62 18.93
CA PRO A 153 -20.17 6.70 18.34
C PRO A 153 -20.71 8.09 18.73
N GLU A 154 -20.56 8.43 20.01
CA GLU A 154 -20.89 9.71 20.61
C GLU A 154 -19.63 10.56 20.90
N PRO A 155 -19.73 11.89 21.04
CA PRO A 155 -18.57 12.79 21.13
C PRO A 155 -17.54 12.43 22.20
N ASP A 156 -17.97 11.88 23.34
CA ASP A 156 -17.10 11.46 24.45
C ASP A 156 -16.36 10.15 24.15
N ASN A 157 -16.93 9.28 23.31
CA ASN A 157 -16.37 8.00 22.90
C ASN A 157 -15.58 8.04 21.58
N ILE A 158 -15.55 9.19 20.89
CA ILE A 158 -14.78 9.33 19.63
C ILE A 158 -13.33 9.68 19.92
N ILE A 159 -12.43 8.99 19.23
CA ILE A 159 -11.00 9.33 19.12
C ILE A 159 -10.68 9.70 17.67
N THR A 160 -9.76 10.66 17.49
CA THR A 160 -9.28 11.05 16.16
C THR A 160 -7.84 10.59 16.00
N TYR A 161 -7.59 9.77 14.98
CA TYR A 161 -6.24 9.39 14.58
C TYR A 161 -5.84 10.16 13.33
N ARG A 162 -4.55 10.13 12.99
CA ARG A 162 -3.99 10.61 11.71
C ARG A 162 -2.86 9.70 11.26
N PHE A 163 -2.57 9.69 9.97
CA PHE A 163 -1.46 8.91 9.45
C PHE A 163 -0.10 9.59 9.69
N ARG A 164 0.89 8.79 10.10
CA ARG A 164 2.31 9.13 10.07
C ARG A 164 2.97 8.70 8.76
N ARG A 165 2.38 7.73 8.08
CA ARG A 165 2.90 7.12 6.85
C ARG A 165 1.99 7.41 5.66
N VAL A 166 2.52 7.32 4.44
CA VAL A 166 1.69 7.47 3.23
C VAL A 166 0.63 6.37 3.22
N CYS A 167 -0.64 6.74 3.09
CA CYS A 167 -1.75 5.81 3.13
C CYS A 167 -2.32 5.52 1.74
N PHE A 168 -2.96 4.36 1.61
CA PHE A 168 -3.68 3.99 0.39
C PHE A 168 -4.96 4.83 0.23
N GLY A 169 -5.35 5.11 -1.02
CA GLY A 169 -6.57 5.85 -1.35
C GLY A 169 -6.34 7.36 -1.58
N VAL A 170 -5.17 7.88 -1.24
CA VAL A 170 -4.76 9.26 -1.53
C VAL A 170 -4.11 9.33 -2.91
N VAL A 171 -4.51 10.34 -3.71
CA VAL A 171 -4.15 10.45 -5.13
C VAL A 171 -2.65 10.61 -5.38
N SER A 172 -1.92 11.22 -4.44
CA SER A 172 -0.47 11.44 -4.53
C SER A 172 0.36 10.23 -4.09
N SER A 173 -0.23 9.26 -3.38
CA SER A 173 0.51 8.12 -2.81
C SER A 173 1.30 7.32 -3.85
N PRO A 174 0.74 6.95 -5.02
CA PRO A 174 1.48 6.23 -6.06
C PRO A 174 2.72 6.97 -6.54
N PHE A 175 2.62 8.29 -6.75
CA PHE A 175 3.74 9.11 -7.15
C PHE A 175 4.82 9.17 -6.06
N LEU A 176 4.44 9.39 -4.81
CA LEU A 176 5.38 9.46 -3.68
C LEU A 176 6.20 8.16 -3.56
N LEU A 177 5.53 7.01 -3.71
CA LEU A 177 6.21 5.71 -3.70
C LEU A 177 7.19 5.56 -4.87
N ALA A 178 6.70 5.79 -6.09
CA ALA A 178 7.52 5.65 -7.29
C ALA A 178 8.74 6.60 -7.27
N ALA A 179 8.55 7.86 -6.87
CA ALA A 179 9.63 8.84 -6.77
C ALA A 179 10.67 8.46 -5.73
N CYS A 180 10.25 7.91 -4.58
CA CYS A 180 11.18 7.46 -3.54
C CYS A 180 12.02 6.26 -4.00
N ILE A 181 11.39 5.27 -4.65
CA ILE A 181 12.10 4.11 -5.20
C ILE A 181 13.04 4.56 -6.33
N ASP A 182 12.57 5.41 -7.25
CA ASP A 182 13.40 5.92 -8.35
C ASP A 182 14.63 6.67 -7.82
N HIS A 183 14.43 7.53 -6.83
CA HIS A 183 15.51 8.28 -6.19
C HIS A 183 16.52 7.34 -5.50
N HIS A 184 16.05 6.33 -4.77
CA HIS A 184 16.92 5.35 -4.14
C HIS A 184 17.78 4.60 -5.18
N LEU A 185 17.14 4.06 -6.22
CA LEU A 185 17.81 3.27 -7.24
C LEU A 185 18.73 4.11 -8.14
N LEU A 186 18.39 5.37 -8.41
CA LEU A 186 19.24 6.30 -9.16
C LEU A 186 20.57 6.55 -8.46
N ASN A 187 20.54 6.66 -7.13
CA ASN A 187 21.71 7.00 -6.32
C ASN A 187 22.48 5.77 -5.80
N TYR A 188 21.97 4.56 -6.07
CA TYR A 188 22.63 3.33 -5.63
C TYR A 188 23.73 2.91 -6.62
N PRO A 189 25.00 2.75 -6.19
CA PRO A 189 26.14 2.51 -7.08
C PRO A 189 26.26 1.02 -7.49
N HIS A 190 25.20 0.43 -8.04
CA HIS A 190 25.18 -0.96 -8.48
C HIS A 190 24.45 -1.14 -9.83
N PRO A 191 24.98 -1.95 -10.78
CA PRO A 191 24.31 -2.18 -12.08
C PRO A 191 22.88 -2.70 -11.94
N LEU A 192 22.62 -3.58 -10.98
CA LEU A 192 21.29 -4.11 -10.69
C LEU A 192 20.28 -3.01 -10.31
N ALA A 193 20.71 -1.93 -9.66
CA ALA A 193 19.82 -0.81 -9.34
C ALA A 193 19.33 -0.10 -10.61
N LYS A 194 20.21 0.05 -11.62
CA LYS A 194 19.84 0.59 -12.94
C LYS A 194 18.86 -0.32 -13.67
N ASN A 195 19.02 -1.64 -13.55
CA ASN A 195 18.08 -2.62 -14.08
C ASN A 195 16.69 -2.46 -13.44
N MET A 196 16.62 -2.51 -12.10
CA MET A 196 15.36 -2.39 -11.35
C MET A 196 14.65 -1.05 -11.59
N ARG A 197 15.40 0.04 -11.74
CA ARG A 197 14.86 1.38 -12.00
C ARG A 197 14.06 1.48 -13.30
N ARG A 198 14.38 0.66 -14.31
CA ARG A 198 13.68 0.65 -15.60
C ARG A 198 12.37 -0.14 -15.57
N ASN A 199 12.15 -0.91 -14.50
CA ASN A 199 11.09 -1.91 -14.41
C ASN A 199 10.23 -1.88 -13.11
N PRO A 200 9.95 -0.73 -12.47
CA PRO A 200 9.03 -0.70 -11.34
C PRO A 200 7.57 -0.68 -11.83
N TYR A 201 6.72 -1.55 -11.29
CA TYR A 201 5.27 -1.46 -11.46
C TYR A 201 4.59 -1.31 -10.10
N VAL A 202 4.29 -0.08 -9.71
CA VAL A 202 3.61 0.24 -8.44
C VAL A 202 4.35 -0.38 -7.23
N ASP A 203 3.94 -1.57 -6.81
CA ASP A 203 4.45 -2.36 -5.70
C ASP A 203 5.30 -3.56 -6.16
N ASN A 204 5.43 -3.85 -7.45
CA ASN A 204 6.26 -4.92 -8.00
C ASN A 204 7.54 -4.39 -8.65
N ILE A 205 8.62 -5.16 -8.55
CA ILE A 205 9.89 -4.93 -9.25
C ILE A 205 10.17 -6.13 -10.15
N LEU A 206 10.42 -5.85 -11.44
CA LEU A 206 10.96 -6.85 -12.37
C LEU A 206 12.48 -6.68 -12.46
N ILE A 207 13.18 -7.78 -12.25
CA ILE A 207 14.63 -7.90 -12.36
C ILE A 207 14.93 -8.81 -13.55
N GLU A 208 15.75 -8.32 -14.48
CA GLU A 208 16.09 -9.04 -15.71
C GLU A 208 17.38 -9.84 -15.52
N ASN A 209 17.36 -11.14 -15.85
CA ASN A 209 18.51 -12.03 -15.73
C ASN A 209 18.61 -12.97 -16.94
N ASP A 210 19.84 -13.31 -17.33
CA ASP A 210 20.13 -14.18 -18.46
C ASP A 210 20.43 -15.63 -18.04
N THR A 211 21.02 -15.83 -16.85
CA THR A 211 21.36 -17.16 -16.31
C THR A 211 20.78 -17.40 -14.91
N PRO A 212 20.59 -18.68 -14.50
CA PRO A 212 20.12 -18.99 -13.15
C PRO A 212 21.03 -18.43 -12.06
N GLN A 213 22.34 -18.43 -12.30
CA GLN A 213 23.35 -17.87 -11.39
C GLN A 213 23.13 -16.36 -11.20
N ASP A 214 22.92 -15.62 -12.29
CA ASP A 214 22.63 -14.18 -12.22
C ASP A 214 21.36 -13.91 -11.41
N ALA A 215 20.30 -14.69 -11.63
CA ALA A 215 19.04 -14.55 -10.90
C ALA A 215 19.18 -14.83 -9.39
N ILE A 216 19.98 -15.83 -9.01
CA ILE A 216 20.27 -16.15 -7.60
C ILE A 216 21.07 -15.03 -6.92
N GLU A 217 22.07 -14.48 -7.62
CA GLU A 217 22.82 -13.31 -7.13
C GLU A 217 21.93 -12.07 -7.04
N ALA A 218 21.08 -11.85 -8.05
CA ALA A 218 20.15 -10.74 -8.12
C ALA A 218 19.09 -10.79 -7.01
N TYR A 219 18.61 -11.98 -6.63
CA TYR A 219 17.75 -12.15 -5.45
C TYR A 219 18.40 -11.57 -4.19
N SER A 220 19.64 -11.99 -3.91
CA SER A 220 20.34 -11.58 -2.69
C SER A 220 20.68 -10.08 -2.72
N THR A 221 21.15 -9.60 -3.87
CA THR A 221 21.55 -8.21 -4.07
C THR A 221 20.35 -7.26 -4.04
N SER A 222 19.24 -7.62 -4.68
CA SER A 222 18.01 -6.80 -4.65
C SER A 222 17.45 -6.65 -3.24
N LYS A 223 17.45 -7.73 -2.42
CA LYS A 223 17.08 -7.64 -1.00
C LYS A 223 17.98 -6.65 -0.25
N SER A 224 19.29 -6.73 -0.43
CA SER A 224 20.23 -5.79 0.21
C SER A 224 19.97 -4.33 -0.20
N ILE A 225 19.80 -4.08 -1.51
CA ILE A 225 19.51 -2.73 -2.03
C ILE A 225 18.25 -2.16 -1.39
N PHE A 226 17.14 -2.91 -1.36
CA PHE A 226 15.88 -2.41 -0.81
C PHE A 226 15.88 -2.32 0.71
N GLN A 227 16.66 -3.17 1.39
CA GLN A 227 16.81 -3.11 2.84
C GLN A 227 17.43 -1.80 3.31
N GLU A 228 18.36 -1.21 2.53
CA GLU A 228 18.91 0.13 2.81
C GLU A 228 17.84 1.23 2.70
N ALA A 229 16.85 1.06 1.83
CA ALA A 229 15.65 1.90 1.76
C ALA A 229 14.59 1.56 2.83
N LYS A 230 14.88 0.61 3.73
CA LYS A 230 13.94 0.06 4.72
C LYS A 230 12.67 -0.54 4.07
N MET A 231 12.81 -1.05 2.86
CA MET A 231 11.76 -1.74 2.12
C MET A 231 12.13 -3.22 2.03
N ASN A 232 11.17 -4.10 2.32
CA ASN A 232 11.38 -5.54 2.22
C ASN A 232 10.85 -6.04 0.87
N LEU A 233 11.68 -6.74 0.11
CA LEU A 233 11.24 -7.47 -1.08
C LEU A 233 10.87 -8.91 -0.70
N ARG A 234 9.77 -9.41 -1.25
CA ARG A 234 9.25 -10.75 -0.98
C ARG A 234 8.45 -11.32 -2.15
N GLU A 235 7.93 -12.53 -1.98
CA GLU A 235 7.08 -13.21 -2.95
C GLU A 235 7.77 -13.31 -4.33
N TYR A 236 9.05 -13.70 -4.30
CA TYR A 236 9.87 -13.78 -5.50
C TYR A 236 9.36 -14.87 -6.45
N GLN A 237 9.20 -14.54 -7.73
CA GLN A 237 8.63 -15.43 -8.74
C GLN A 237 9.47 -15.44 -10.03
N THR A 238 9.62 -16.63 -10.62
CA THR A 238 10.43 -16.86 -11.83
C THR A 238 9.96 -18.11 -12.58
N ASN A 239 10.30 -18.22 -13.88
CA ASN A 239 10.05 -19.40 -14.72
C ASN A 239 11.11 -20.51 -14.58
N ASP A 240 12.31 -20.19 -14.08
CA ASP A 240 13.43 -21.14 -14.07
C ASP A 240 13.34 -22.13 -12.91
N SER A 241 13.55 -23.42 -13.18
CA SER A 241 13.42 -24.49 -12.19
C SER A 241 14.53 -24.46 -11.14
N THR A 242 15.78 -24.19 -11.54
CA THR A 242 16.93 -24.10 -10.64
C THR A 242 16.79 -22.91 -9.69
N VAL A 243 16.38 -21.74 -10.19
CA VAL A 243 16.12 -20.58 -9.35
C VAL A 243 14.94 -20.84 -8.41
N ASN A 244 13.87 -21.49 -8.88
CA ASN A 244 12.74 -21.86 -8.01
C ASN A 244 13.15 -22.81 -6.88
N GLU A 245 14.03 -23.77 -7.11
CA GLU A 245 14.58 -24.62 -6.05
C GLU A 245 15.33 -23.80 -5.00
N PHE A 246 16.19 -22.87 -5.44
CA PHE A 246 16.87 -21.94 -4.55
C PHE A 246 15.89 -21.09 -3.73
N LEU A 247 14.88 -20.50 -4.38
CA LEU A 247 13.87 -19.65 -3.72
C LEU A 247 13.09 -20.42 -2.64
N ARG A 248 12.77 -21.69 -2.86
CA ARG A 248 12.14 -22.56 -1.85
C ARG A 248 13.02 -22.74 -0.61
N THR A 249 14.35 -22.83 -0.77
CA THR A 249 15.28 -22.87 0.38
C THR A 249 15.27 -21.58 1.20
N LYS A 250 14.78 -20.48 0.63
CA LYS A 250 14.61 -19.17 1.30
C LYS A 250 13.20 -18.93 1.82
N GLY A 251 12.30 -19.91 1.71
CA GLY A 251 10.92 -19.81 2.16
C GLY A 251 9.98 -19.06 1.21
N GLU A 252 10.43 -18.77 -0.02
CA GLU A 252 9.56 -18.19 -1.06
C GLU A 252 8.68 -19.29 -1.68
N ILE A 253 7.46 -18.94 -2.07
CA ILE A 253 6.49 -19.89 -2.64
C ILE A 253 6.49 -19.73 -4.16
N THR A 254 6.68 -20.83 -4.89
CA THR A 254 6.49 -20.87 -6.35
C THR A 254 4.99 -21.09 -6.66
N PRO A 255 4.25 -20.09 -7.15
CA PRO A 255 2.86 -20.28 -7.52
C PRO A 255 2.74 -21.05 -8.83
N GLU A 256 1.72 -21.92 -8.95
CA GLU A 256 1.37 -22.56 -10.23
C GLU A 256 0.89 -21.53 -11.26
N LYS A 257 0.24 -20.47 -10.78
CA LYS A 257 -0.31 -19.37 -11.58
C LYS A 257 -0.27 -18.09 -10.77
N THR A 258 0.12 -17.00 -11.43
CA THR A 258 0.23 -15.67 -10.83
C THR A 258 -0.29 -14.59 -11.78
N LYS A 259 -0.33 -13.34 -11.30
CA LYS A 259 -0.66 -12.18 -12.12
C LYS A 259 0.58 -11.31 -12.26
N VAL A 260 0.90 -10.96 -13.51
CA VAL A 260 1.95 -10.00 -13.84
C VAL A 260 1.28 -8.88 -14.61
N LEU A 261 1.36 -7.64 -14.11
CA LEU A 261 0.82 -6.47 -14.83
C LEU A 261 -0.67 -6.59 -15.23
N GLY A 262 -1.46 -7.31 -14.43
CA GLY A 262 -2.89 -7.53 -14.67
C GLY A 262 -3.23 -8.73 -15.56
N VAL A 263 -2.26 -9.36 -16.22
CA VAL A 263 -2.45 -10.57 -17.02
C VAL A 263 -2.05 -11.83 -16.25
N THR A 264 -2.65 -12.97 -16.60
CA THR A 264 -2.30 -14.25 -15.99
C THR A 264 -0.98 -14.73 -16.56
N TRP A 265 -0.06 -15.19 -15.70
CA TRP A 265 1.16 -15.87 -16.10
C TRP A 265 1.26 -17.23 -15.41
N ILE A 266 1.68 -18.25 -16.16
CA ILE A 266 1.97 -19.61 -15.68
C ILE A 266 3.49 -19.77 -15.72
N PRO A 267 4.20 -19.67 -14.58
CA PRO A 267 5.67 -19.61 -14.58
C PRO A 267 6.33 -20.85 -15.20
N ALA A 268 5.85 -22.04 -14.86
CA ALA A 268 6.43 -23.31 -15.32
C ALA A 268 6.32 -23.52 -16.84
N ALA A 269 5.26 -23.03 -17.46
CA ALA A 269 5.07 -23.07 -18.91
C ALA A 269 5.59 -21.81 -19.61
N ASP A 270 5.98 -20.80 -18.83
CA ASP A 270 6.26 -19.45 -19.26
C ASP A 270 5.24 -18.89 -20.27
N THR A 271 3.95 -19.05 -19.98
CA THR A 271 2.85 -18.58 -20.84
C THR A 271 2.02 -17.48 -20.19
N ILE A 272 1.63 -16.47 -20.98
CA ILE A 272 0.73 -15.39 -20.57
C ILE A 272 -0.65 -15.62 -21.21
N THR A 273 -1.71 -15.46 -20.42
CA THR A 273 -3.10 -15.46 -20.90
C THR A 273 -3.68 -14.06 -20.84
N LEU A 274 -4.12 -13.54 -21.99
CA LEU A 274 -4.87 -12.29 -22.08
C LEU A 274 -6.33 -12.55 -21.67
N PRO A 275 -6.95 -11.67 -20.88
CA PRO A 275 -8.38 -11.77 -20.58
C PRO A 275 -9.18 -11.66 -21.88
N SER A 276 -10.07 -12.64 -22.10
CA SER A 276 -11.07 -12.67 -23.18
C SER A 276 -12.18 -11.66 -22.94
#